data_AF-A0A0K8RH19-F1
#
_entry.id   AF-A0A0K8RH19-F1
#
_cell.length_a   1.000
_cell.length_b   1.000
_cell.length_c   1.000
_cell.angle_alpha   90.00
_cell.angle_beta   90.00
_cell.angle_gamma   90.00
#
_symmetry.space_group_name_H-M   'P 1'
#
loop_
_entity.id
_entity.type
_entity.pdbx_description
1 polymer ?
#
loop_
_entity_poly.entity_id
_entity_poly.type
_entity_poly.pdbx_seq_one_letter_code
_entity_poly.pdbx_strand_id
1 'polypeptide(L)'
;MTDPKLKLVLTDILLLNASDQARIYYENDILRNTINGVWTRTDSRYEFPKDGGITLIMTGFDLWNAFYLNGNLTNSEDENGACTPKNLALCEDDGLTFSGVGSAAQAIAVLLGAKFEYIKEEGECSRDEGYLLSSNRTGLSVRYNLSPCGKTQIKEAIKQSDGKRKACLLNEPPIQSSVKEVDKSLELPIDFFSNTNPCNLIFGSRSCENRWKQVPSCKLECCIKQGRNETVNKHDGTSCEADGICSNGECIPRPPKYQKFVSKV
;
A
#
# COMPACT_ATOMS: atom_id res chain seq x y z
N MET A 1 -16.48 22.34 7.38
CA MET A 1 -15.18 21.68 7.71
C MET A 1 -14.66 21.01 6.45
N THR A 2 -13.58 21.52 5.88
CA THR A 2 -12.81 20.90 4.80
C THR A 2 -12.40 19.47 5.15
N ASP A 3 -12.18 18.64 4.12
CA ASP A 3 -11.66 17.28 4.29
C ASP A 3 -10.27 17.32 4.92
N PRO A 4 -9.95 16.40 5.87
CA PRO A 4 -8.63 16.35 6.47
C PRO A 4 -7.57 16.10 5.40
N LYS A 5 -6.56 16.97 5.35
CA LYS A 5 -5.37 16.72 4.53
C LYS A 5 -4.44 15.81 5.30
N LEU A 6 -4.34 14.55 4.87
CA LEU A 6 -3.38 13.60 5.42
C LEU A 6 -2.01 13.82 4.78
N LYS A 7 -0.97 13.94 5.60
CA LYS A 7 0.43 13.98 5.17
C LYS A 7 1.17 12.89 5.93
N LEU A 8 1.60 11.86 5.20
CA LEU A 8 2.52 10.87 5.76
C LEU A 8 3.92 11.48 5.81
N VAL A 9 4.55 11.37 6.98
CA VAL A 9 5.91 11.83 7.22
C VAL A 9 6.70 10.63 7.69
N LEU A 10 7.72 10.26 6.93
CA LEU A 10 8.66 9.22 7.35
C LEU A 10 9.55 9.79 8.45
N THR A 11 9.54 9.14 9.62
CA THR A 11 10.25 9.65 10.81
C THR A 11 11.45 8.79 11.19
N ASP A 12 11.44 7.51 10.82
CA ASP A 12 12.54 6.56 11.03
C ASP A 12 12.50 5.44 9.97
N ILE A 13 13.64 4.81 9.69
CA ILE A 13 13.75 3.56 8.92
C ILE A 13 14.64 2.60 9.71
N LEU A 14 14.09 1.41 10.00
CA LEU A 14 14.86 0.32 10.58
C LEU A 14 15.01 -0.80 9.55
N LEU A 15 16.24 -1.02 9.09
CA LEU A 15 16.58 -2.16 8.25
C LEU A 15 16.98 -3.35 9.13
N LEU A 16 16.23 -4.44 9.01
CA LEU A 16 16.47 -5.66 9.78
C LEU A 16 17.37 -6.59 8.98
N ASN A 17 18.47 -7.05 9.58
CA ASN A 17 19.30 -8.10 9.00
C ASN A 17 18.61 -9.48 9.13
N ALA A 18 19.15 -10.50 8.47
CA ALA A 18 18.57 -11.85 8.47
C ALA A 18 18.41 -12.45 9.89
N SER A 19 19.33 -12.17 10.82
CA SER A 19 19.23 -12.65 12.19
C SER A 19 18.08 -11.97 12.94
N ASP A 20 17.93 -10.66 12.80
CA ASP A 20 16.84 -9.91 13.43
C ASP A 20 15.48 -10.26 12.82
N GLN A 21 15.43 -10.48 11.50
CA GLN A 21 14.26 -11.01 10.83
C GLN A 21 13.88 -12.39 11.37
N ALA A 22 14.84 -13.31 11.51
CA ALA A 22 14.58 -14.63 12.09
C ALA A 22 14.02 -14.52 13.51
N ARG A 23 14.56 -13.63 14.35
CA ARG A 23 14.02 -13.39 15.69
C ARG A 23 12.59 -12.85 15.64
N ILE A 24 12.33 -11.84 14.80
CA ILE A 24 11.00 -11.22 14.65
C ILE A 24 9.97 -12.23 14.12
N TYR A 25 10.33 -13.05 13.14
CA TYR A 25 9.38 -13.94 12.48
C TYR A 25 9.23 -15.31 13.12
N TYR A 26 10.33 -15.91 13.59
CA TYR A 26 10.35 -17.26 14.17
C TYR A 26 10.25 -17.25 15.69
N GLU A 27 11.03 -16.41 16.38
CA GLU A 27 11.05 -16.41 17.85
C GLU A 27 9.92 -15.58 18.48
N ASN A 28 9.43 -14.57 17.74
CA ASN A 28 8.34 -13.69 18.16
C ASN A 28 7.02 -13.99 17.43
N ASP A 29 6.98 -15.08 16.65
CA ASP A 29 5.79 -15.60 15.96
C ASP A 29 5.02 -14.55 15.12
N ILE A 30 5.69 -13.51 14.59
CA ILE A 30 5.00 -12.42 13.89
C ILE A 30 4.28 -12.92 12.63
N LEU A 31 4.95 -13.69 11.76
CA LEU A 31 4.30 -14.30 10.59
C LEU A 31 3.34 -15.43 11.00
N ARG A 32 3.76 -16.24 11.97
CA ARG A 32 2.95 -17.36 12.45
C ARG A 32 1.64 -16.90 13.08
N ASN A 33 1.58 -15.71 13.66
CA ASN A 33 0.38 -15.15 14.27
C ASN A 33 -0.26 -14.01 13.46
N THR A 34 0.25 -13.68 12.26
CA THR A 34 -0.44 -12.81 11.29
C THR A 34 -1.83 -13.37 10.92
N ILE A 35 -2.03 -14.67 11.20
CA ILE A 35 -3.31 -15.38 11.28
C ILE A 35 -4.43 -14.59 11.99
N ASN A 36 -4.12 -13.69 12.92
CA ASN A 36 -5.13 -12.89 13.65
C ASN A 36 -4.74 -11.42 13.94
N GLY A 37 -3.63 -10.89 13.42
CA GLY A 37 -3.23 -9.47 13.48
C GLY A 37 -2.94 -8.86 14.87
N VAL A 38 -3.55 -9.35 15.95
CA VAL A 38 -3.44 -8.84 17.33
C VAL A 38 -2.19 -9.37 18.04
N TRP A 39 -1.84 -10.63 17.79
CA TRP A 39 -0.77 -11.37 18.47
C TRP A 39 0.65 -10.88 18.12
N THR A 40 0.81 -10.31 16.92
CA THR A 40 2.03 -9.63 16.46
C THR A 40 2.49 -8.52 17.42
N ARG A 41 1.55 -7.98 18.22
CA ARG A 41 1.77 -6.82 19.09
C ARG A 41 1.79 -7.15 20.58
N THR A 42 0.93 -8.05 21.06
CA THR A 42 0.84 -8.38 22.50
C THR A 42 1.84 -9.44 22.95
N ASP A 43 2.21 -10.35 22.06
CA ASP A 43 2.96 -11.57 22.41
C ASP A 43 4.35 -11.59 21.76
N SER A 44 4.63 -10.63 20.87
CA SER A 44 5.97 -10.38 20.37
C SER A 44 6.87 -9.94 21.53
N ARG A 45 8.01 -10.62 21.70
CA ARG A 45 9.08 -10.18 22.62
C ARG A 45 9.90 -9.05 22.02
N TYR A 46 9.69 -8.71 20.75
CA TYR A 46 10.27 -7.53 20.12
C TYR A 46 9.44 -6.29 20.49
N GLU A 47 10.07 -5.36 21.22
CA GLU A 47 9.46 -4.08 21.57
C GLU A 47 9.61 -3.08 20.43
N PHE A 48 8.50 -2.81 19.72
CA PHE A 48 8.45 -1.71 18.76
C PHE A 48 8.42 -0.36 19.48
N PRO A 49 8.94 0.72 18.86
CA PRO A 49 8.84 2.07 19.39
C PRO A 49 7.38 2.44 19.73
N LYS A 50 7.12 2.70 21.03
CA LYS A 50 5.76 2.96 21.55
C LYS A 50 5.27 4.39 21.30
N ASP A 51 6.17 5.28 20.86
CA ASP A 51 5.90 6.72 20.67
C ASP A 51 5.75 7.13 19.19
N GLY A 52 5.66 6.16 18.28
CA GLY A 52 5.44 6.41 16.85
C GLY A 52 3.97 6.69 16.50
N GLY A 53 3.73 7.48 15.45
CA GLY A 53 2.38 7.66 14.92
C GLY A 53 1.85 6.36 14.29
N ILE A 54 2.61 5.79 13.35
CA ILE A 54 2.35 4.52 12.69
C ILE A 54 3.69 3.78 12.55
N THR A 55 3.72 2.50 12.84
CA THR A 55 4.84 1.59 12.54
C THR A 55 4.43 0.70 11.39
N LEU A 56 5.08 0.81 10.24
CA LEU A 56 4.82 -0.04 9.08
C LEU A 56 5.95 -1.06 8.94
N ILE A 57 5.60 -2.35 8.93
CA ILE A 57 6.52 -3.45 8.63
C ILE A 57 6.22 -3.89 7.20
N MET A 58 7.22 -3.77 6.32
CA MET A 58 7.16 -4.29 4.96
C MET A 58 7.93 -5.61 4.89
N THR A 59 7.35 -6.62 4.25
CA THR A 59 7.91 -7.98 4.23
C THR A 59 7.75 -8.62 2.87
N GLY A 60 8.76 -9.39 2.43
CA GLY A 60 8.66 -10.25 1.25
C GLY A 60 8.09 -11.65 1.53
N PHE A 61 7.64 -11.90 2.77
CA PHE A 61 6.96 -13.14 3.14
C PHE A 61 5.46 -13.05 2.86
N ASP A 62 4.91 -14.10 2.25
CA ASP A 62 3.47 -14.28 2.06
C ASP A 62 2.72 -14.19 3.39
N LEU A 63 1.72 -13.30 3.47
CA LEU A 63 0.85 -13.25 4.64
C LEU A 63 -0.31 -14.24 4.50
N TRP A 64 -0.57 -14.98 5.58
CA TRP A 64 -1.56 -16.06 5.58
C TRP A 64 -2.65 -15.85 6.62
N ASN A 65 -3.88 -16.14 6.23
CA ASN A 65 -5.02 -16.23 7.12
C ASN A 65 -5.34 -17.71 7.39
N ALA A 66 -5.07 -18.20 8.60
CA ALA A 66 -5.34 -19.60 8.91
C ALA A 66 -6.80 -19.90 9.28
N PHE A 67 -7.64 -18.89 9.56
CA PHE A 67 -9.07 -19.12 9.72
C PHE A 67 -9.70 -19.55 8.39
N TYR A 68 -9.33 -18.88 7.30
CA TYR A 68 -9.79 -19.23 5.95
C TYR A 68 -8.82 -20.12 5.17
N LEU A 69 -7.69 -20.48 5.77
CA LEU A 69 -6.60 -21.28 5.16
C LEU A 69 -6.20 -20.75 3.77
N ASN A 70 -6.03 -19.44 3.62
CA ASN A 70 -5.63 -18.81 2.37
C ASN A 70 -4.54 -17.74 2.55
N GLY A 71 -3.72 -17.56 1.52
CA GLY A 71 -2.65 -16.55 1.43
C GLY A 71 -3.06 -15.33 0.60
N ASN A 72 -4.35 -14.97 0.58
CA ASN A 72 -4.83 -13.84 -0.21
C ASN A 72 -4.70 -12.50 0.54
N LEU A 73 -4.17 -12.53 1.76
CA LEU A 73 -3.96 -11.37 2.59
C LEU A 73 -2.61 -10.75 2.24
N THR A 74 -2.56 -9.44 2.09
CA THR A 74 -1.33 -8.69 1.82
C THR A 74 -1.07 -7.64 2.89
N ASN A 75 -2.02 -7.44 3.82
CA ASN A 75 -1.86 -6.54 4.95
C ASN A 75 -2.66 -6.94 6.19
N SER A 76 -2.13 -6.56 7.36
CA SER A 76 -2.75 -6.75 8.67
C SER A 76 -2.46 -5.56 9.60
N GLU A 77 -3.48 -5.06 10.27
CA GLU A 77 -3.42 -3.86 11.10
C GLU A 77 -4.49 -3.88 12.19
N ASP A 78 -4.30 -3.09 13.25
CA ASP A 78 -5.34 -2.84 14.24
C ASP A 78 -6.19 -1.64 13.81
N GLU A 79 -7.50 -1.83 13.73
CA GLU A 79 -8.43 -0.73 13.46
C GLU A 79 -8.22 0.39 14.48
N ASN A 80 -8.16 1.62 13.98
CA ASN A 80 -8.06 2.83 14.79
C ASN A 80 -6.79 2.89 15.68
N GLY A 81 -5.75 2.12 15.35
CA GLY A 81 -4.54 1.95 16.15
C GLY A 81 -3.50 3.07 16.05
N ALA A 82 -3.57 3.96 15.04
CA ALA A 82 -2.59 5.03 14.88
C ALA A 82 -2.49 5.92 16.14
N CYS A 83 -1.26 6.27 16.54
CA CYS A 83 -0.97 7.04 17.76
C CYS A 83 -1.45 6.37 19.06
N THR A 84 -1.50 5.04 19.09
CA THR A 84 -1.77 4.22 20.28
C THR A 84 -0.73 3.10 20.38
N PRO A 85 -0.71 2.29 21.46
CA PRO A 85 0.12 1.07 21.50
C PRO A 85 -0.19 0.05 20.39
N LYS A 86 -1.28 0.25 19.63
CA LYS A 86 -1.72 -0.57 18.50
C LYS A 86 -1.36 0.03 17.13
N ASN A 87 -0.34 0.89 17.07
CA ASN A 87 0.04 1.68 15.89
C ASN A 87 0.74 0.89 14.77
N LEU A 88 0.86 -0.42 14.86
CA LEU A 88 1.63 -1.23 13.91
C LEU A 88 0.76 -1.71 12.74
N ALA A 89 1.33 -1.83 11.55
CA ALA A 89 0.77 -2.52 10.41
C ALA A 89 1.83 -3.42 9.76
N LEU A 90 1.41 -4.56 9.24
CA LEU A 90 2.24 -5.47 8.45
C LEU A 90 1.73 -5.48 7.01
N CYS A 91 2.63 -5.37 6.04
CA CYS A 91 2.31 -5.34 4.62
C CYS A 91 3.30 -6.17 3.82
N GLU A 92 2.77 -6.98 2.92
CA GLU A 92 3.55 -7.72 1.94
C GLU A 92 4.01 -6.79 0.82
N ASP A 93 5.27 -6.92 0.41
CA ASP A 93 5.83 -6.30 -0.78
C ASP A 93 6.80 -7.27 -1.44
N ASP A 94 6.61 -7.52 -2.74
CA ASP A 94 7.49 -8.41 -3.49
C ASP A 94 8.88 -7.80 -3.74
N GLY A 95 9.05 -6.51 -3.50
CA GLY A 95 10.30 -5.77 -3.76
C GLY A 95 10.67 -5.67 -5.25
N LEU A 96 9.79 -6.13 -6.13
CA LEU A 96 9.96 -6.21 -7.58
C LEU A 96 9.01 -5.30 -8.34
N THR A 97 7.85 -4.95 -7.76
CA THR A 97 6.79 -4.22 -8.46
C THR A 97 6.15 -3.10 -7.64
N PHE A 98 6.63 -2.87 -6.41
CA PHE A 98 5.96 -2.00 -5.42
C PHE A 98 4.52 -2.42 -5.11
N SER A 99 4.23 -3.72 -5.19
CA SER A 99 2.91 -4.28 -4.89
C SER A 99 2.46 -3.95 -3.47
N GLY A 100 3.40 -3.77 -2.53
CA GLY A 100 3.10 -3.40 -1.15
C GLY A 100 2.56 -2.00 -0.94
N VAL A 101 2.62 -1.09 -1.92
CA VAL A 101 2.13 0.29 -1.75
C VAL A 101 0.62 0.32 -1.50
N GLY A 102 -0.15 -0.46 -2.25
CA GLY A 102 -1.59 -0.55 -2.05
C GLY A 102 -1.95 -1.17 -0.70
N SER A 103 -1.22 -2.21 -0.32
CA SER A 103 -1.35 -2.89 0.98
C SER A 103 -1.07 -1.94 2.15
N ALA A 104 0.01 -1.17 2.07
CA ALA A 104 0.37 -0.15 3.04
C ALA A 104 -0.69 0.96 3.14
N ALA A 105 -1.20 1.43 2.01
CA ALA A 105 -2.23 2.46 1.99
C ALA A 105 -3.54 1.98 2.65
N GLN A 106 -3.96 0.74 2.38
CA GLN A 106 -5.11 0.11 3.05
C GLN A 106 -4.91 0.03 4.56
N ALA A 107 -3.78 -0.53 5.00
CA ALA A 107 -3.47 -0.69 6.41
C ALA A 107 -3.40 0.65 7.16
N ILE A 108 -2.79 1.67 6.55
CA ILE A 108 -2.72 3.02 7.12
C ILE A 108 -4.13 3.62 7.25
N ALA A 109 -4.99 3.47 6.25
CA ALA A 109 -6.34 3.99 6.32
C ALA A 109 -7.14 3.36 7.47
N VAL A 110 -6.99 2.06 7.69
CA VAL A 110 -7.65 1.33 8.78
C VAL A 110 -7.06 1.69 10.15
N LEU A 111 -5.74 1.85 10.26
CA LEU A 111 -5.09 2.39 11.47
C LEU A 111 -5.61 3.79 11.84
N LEU A 112 -5.96 4.61 10.85
CA LEU A 112 -6.55 5.93 11.04
C LEU A 112 -8.05 5.89 11.38
N GLY A 113 -8.68 4.71 11.34
CA GLY A 113 -10.07 4.48 11.76
C GLY A 113 -11.07 4.31 10.61
N ALA A 114 -10.62 4.16 9.37
CA ALA A 114 -11.48 3.70 8.28
C ALA A 114 -11.82 2.22 8.44
N LYS A 115 -12.87 1.77 7.77
CA LYS A 115 -13.25 0.35 7.67
C LYS A 115 -13.26 -0.08 6.21
N PHE A 116 -12.97 -1.35 5.99
CA PHE A 116 -13.18 -1.97 4.69
C PHE A 116 -14.67 -1.97 4.32
N GLU A 117 -14.92 -1.80 3.02
CA GLU A 117 -16.26 -1.68 2.45
C GLU A 117 -16.77 -3.07 2.06
N TYR A 118 -17.15 -3.85 3.07
CA TYR A 118 -17.52 -5.26 2.90
C TYR A 118 -18.91 -5.47 2.27
N ILE A 119 -19.80 -4.48 2.40
CA ILE A 119 -21.22 -4.66 2.08
C ILE A 119 -21.51 -4.08 0.69
N LYS A 120 -22.18 -4.87 -0.15
CA LYS A 120 -22.88 -4.39 -1.35
C LYS A 120 -24.14 -3.64 -0.91
N GLU A 121 -23.97 -2.48 -0.29
CA GLU A 121 -25.07 -1.56 -0.04
C GLU A 121 -25.17 -0.58 -1.20
N GLU A 122 -26.39 -0.29 -1.64
CA GLU A 122 -26.66 0.81 -2.57
C GLU A 122 -26.31 2.13 -1.87
N GLY A 123 -25.40 2.91 -2.44
CA GLY A 123 -24.99 4.20 -1.87
C GLY A 123 -23.59 4.65 -2.28
N GLU A 124 -23.16 5.80 -1.74
CA GLU A 124 -21.93 6.52 -2.15
C GLU A 124 -20.60 5.80 -1.84
N CYS A 125 -20.65 4.59 -1.26
CA CYS A 125 -19.47 3.84 -0.80
C CYS A 125 -19.61 2.33 -1.04
N SER A 126 -20.35 1.97 -2.09
CA SER A 126 -20.47 0.58 -2.52
C SER A 126 -19.10 0.02 -2.90
N ARG A 127 -18.90 -1.26 -2.56
CA ARG A 127 -17.74 -2.06 -2.97
C ARG A 127 -17.48 -2.01 -4.48
N ASP A 128 -18.52 -1.87 -5.30
CA ASP A 128 -18.42 -1.92 -6.76
C ASP A 128 -17.75 -0.67 -7.38
N GLU A 129 -17.57 0.40 -6.60
CA GLU A 129 -16.86 1.62 -7.05
C GLU A 129 -15.33 1.45 -7.10
N GLY A 130 -14.80 0.41 -6.45
CA GLY A 130 -13.38 0.05 -6.53
C GLY A 130 -12.41 1.02 -5.85
N TYR A 131 -12.86 1.75 -4.82
CA TYR A 131 -12.02 2.59 -3.96
C TYR A 131 -10.98 1.77 -3.19
N LEU A 132 -10.03 2.46 -2.54
CA LEU A 132 -8.90 1.85 -1.84
C LEU A 132 -9.30 0.73 -0.88
N LEU A 133 -10.43 0.89 -0.17
CA LEU A 133 -10.92 -0.04 0.86
C LEU A 133 -12.02 -0.99 0.37
N SER A 134 -12.29 -1.01 -0.94
CA SER A 134 -13.31 -1.89 -1.54
C SER A 134 -12.81 -3.33 -1.75
N SER A 135 -11.50 -3.55 -1.76
CA SER A 135 -10.92 -4.90 -1.74
C SER A 135 -10.49 -5.29 -0.34
N ASN A 136 -10.79 -6.53 0.03
CA ASN A 136 -10.48 -7.02 1.37
C ASN A 136 -9.02 -7.42 1.46
N ARG A 137 -8.17 -6.50 1.96
CA ARG A 137 -6.79 -6.77 2.39
C ARG A 137 -5.90 -7.39 1.31
N THR A 138 -6.21 -7.16 0.03
CA THR A 138 -5.39 -7.63 -1.10
C THR A 138 -4.43 -6.57 -1.63
N GLY A 139 -4.50 -5.33 -1.12
CA GLY A 139 -3.75 -4.20 -1.65
C GLY A 139 -4.20 -3.74 -3.04
N LEU A 140 -5.12 -4.47 -3.69
CA LEU A 140 -5.60 -4.21 -5.04
C LEU A 140 -6.83 -3.30 -5.01
N SER A 141 -6.75 -2.10 -5.55
CA SER A 141 -7.92 -1.25 -5.78
C SER A 141 -7.99 -0.86 -7.25
N VAL A 142 -9.13 -0.40 -7.75
CA VAL A 142 -9.19 0.25 -9.09
C VAL A 142 -8.82 1.73 -8.95
N ARG A 143 -9.14 2.33 -7.80
CA ARG A 143 -8.84 3.73 -7.46
C ARG A 143 -8.01 3.78 -6.18
N TYR A 144 -6.91 4.53 -6.17
CA TYR A 144 -6.10 4.72 -4.96
C TYR A 144 -6.73 5.67 -3.92
N ASN A 145 -7.83 6.33 -4.27
CA ASN A 145 -8.49 7.25 -3.36
C ASN A 145 -9.37 6.50 -2.35
N LEU A 146 -9.47 7.06 -1.15
CA LEU A 146 -10.54 6.72 -0.22
C LEU A 146 -11.89 7.17 -0.77
N SER A 147 -12.92 6.37 -0.53
CA SER A 147 -14.32 6.77 -0.74
C SER A 147 -14.70 7.93 0.19
N PRO A 148 -15.84 8.61 -0.06
CA PRO A 148 -16.42 9.57 0.88
C PRO A 148 -16.62 8.99 2.29
N CYS A 149 -16.99 7.71 2.41
CA CYS A 149 -17.18 7.05 3.71
C CYS A 149 -15.86 6.84 4.44
N GLY A 150 -14.83 6.32 3.77
CA GLY A 150 -13.51 6.14 4.38
C GLY A 150 -12.94 7.45 4.92
N LYS A 151 -13.11 8.54 4.17
CA LYS A 151 -12.73 9.90 4.62
C LYS A 151 -13.53 10.35 5.86
N THR A 152 -14.83 10.10 5.87
CA THR A 152 -15.71 10.48 6.98
C THR A 152 -15.41 9.70 8.25
N GLN A 153 -15.20 8.39 8.12
CA GLN A 153 -14.84 7.50 9.23
C GLN A 153 -13.52 7.92 9.89
N ILE A 154 -12.46 8.16 9.10
CA ILE A 154 -11.18 8.68 9.63
C ILE A 154 -11.40 10.00 10.38
N LYS A 155 -12.17 10.93 9.79
CA LYS A 155 -12.44 12.23 10.39
C LYS A 155 -13.17 12.10 11.73
N GLU A 156 -14.13 11.20 11.84
CA GLU A 156 -14.87 10.95 13.07
C GLU A 156 -14.00 10.28 14.13
N ALA A 157 -13.23 9.27 13.73
CA ALA A 157 -12.29 8.56 14.59
C ALA A 157 -11.26 9.50 15.26
N ILE A 158 -10.70 10.44 14.49
CA ILE A 158 -9.78 11.46 15.00
C ILE A 158 -10.49 12.48 15.89
N LYS A 159 -11.75 12.83 15.59
CA LYS A 159 -12.50 13.79 16.41
C LYS A 159 -12.82 13.23 17.78
N GLN A 160 -13.22 11.96 17.83
CA GLN A 160 -13.66 11.25 19.03
C GLN A 160 -12.49 10.69 19.87
N SER A 161 -11.26 10.73 19.37
CA SER A 161 -10.10 10.26 20.11
C SER A 161 -9.78 11.12 21.33
N ASP A 162 -9.13 10.52 22.33
CA ASP A 162 -8.58 11.25 23.47
C ASP A 162 -7.55 12.32 23.05
N GLY A 163 -7.23 13.22 23.99
CA GLY A 163 -6.31 14.33 23.75
C GLY A 163 -4.89 13.90 23.36
N LYS A 164 -4.39 12.77 23.87
CA LYS A 164 -3.04 12.28 23.58
C LYS A 164 -2.94 11.79 22.14
N ARG A 165 -3.88 10.96 21.71
CA ARG A 165 -3.94 10.45 20.33
C ARG A 165 -4.15 11.60 19.34
N LYS A 166 -5.05 12.52 19.66
CA LYS A 166 -5.33 13.70 18.81
C LYS A 166 -4.11 14.59 18.64
N ALA A 167 -3.37 14.85 19.72
CA ALA A 167 -2.14 15.63 19.67
C ALA A 167 -1.07 14.94 18.80
N CYS A 168 -0.89 13.63 18.94
CA CYS A 168 0.06 12.86 18.12
C CYS A 168 -0.26 12.91 16.61
N LEU A 169 -1.55 12.91 16.22
CA LEU A 169 -1.96 12.96 14.81
C LEU A 169 -1.93 14.37 14.19
N LEU A 170 -2.10 15.41 15.00
CA LEU A 170 -2.20 16.80 14.52
C LEU A 170 -0.90 17.59 14.62
N ASN A 171 -0.01 17.22 15.54
CA ASN A 171 1.28 17.90 15.72
C ASN A 171 2.31 17.37 14.72
N GLU A 172 3.32 18.20 14.42
CA GLU A 172 4.45 17.73 13.61
C GLU A 172 5.25 16.67 14.38
N PRO A 173 5.56 15.52 13.76
CA PRO A 173 6.30 14.48 14.45
C PRO A 173 7.80 14.84 14.55
N PRO A 174 8.49 14.39 15.61
CA PRO A 174 9.94 14.47 15.65
C PRO A 174 10.55 13.59 14.54
N ILE A 175 11.45 14.14 13.74
CA ILE A 175 12.16 13.42 12.68
C ILE A 175 13.47 12.89 13.25
N GLN A 176 13.70 11.58 13.17
CA GLN A 176 14.97 10.99 13.60
C GLN A 176 16.08 11.21 12.55
N SER A 177 17.33 11.20 13.02
CA SER A 177 18.50 11.52 12.19
C SER A 177 18.70 10.56 11.00
N SER A 178 18.26 9.31 11.12
CA SER A 178 18.29 8.25 10.10
C SER A 178 17.53 8.58 8.81
N VAL A 179 16.60 9.55 8.82
CA VAL A 179 15.73 9.85 7.67
C VAL A 179 16.10 11.15 6.97
N LYS A 180 17.07 11.92 7.49
CA LYS A 180 17.47 13.20 6.88
C LYS A 180 17.95 13.08 5.42
N GLU A 181 18.22 11.87 4.95
CA GLU A 181 18.70 11.58 3.59
C GLU A 181 17.59 11.10 2.61
N VAL A 182 16.36 10.88 3.07
CA VAL A 182 15.25 10.48 2.19
C VAL A 182 14.49 11.72 1.73
N ASP A 183 14.99 12.36 0.67
CA ASP A 183 14.22 13.39 -0.02
C ASP A 183 12.88 12.82 -0.52
N LYS A 184 11.84 13.66 -0.60
CA LYS A 184 10.60 13.26 -1.26
C LYS A 184 10.92 12.87 -2.69
N SER A 185 10.94 11.57 -2.99
CA SER A 185 11.19 11.09 -4.34
C SER A 185 10.15 11.69 -5.30
N LEU A 186 10.65 12.36 -6.32
CA LEU A 186 9.86 12.79 -7.47
C LEU A 186 9.77 11.69 -8.53
N GLU A 187 10.48 10.59 -8.34
CA GLU A 187 10.51 9.47 -9.28
C GLU A 187 9.20 8.69 -9.22
N LEU A 188 8.73 8.29 -10.39
CA LEU A 188 7.62 7.36 -10.54
C LEU A 188 8.17 5.93 -10.65
N PRO A 189 7.36 4.89 -10.38
CA PRO A 189 7.81 3.50 -10.51
C PRO A 189 8.48 3.18 -11.86
N ILE A 190 8.03 3.79 -12.96
CA ILE A 190 8.67 3.63 -14.28
C ILE A 190 10.14 4.07 -14.32
N ASP A 191 10.50 5.11 -13.55
CA ASP A 191 11.85 5.66 -13.49
C ASP A 191 12.77 4.70 -12.74
N PHE A 192 12.27 4.11 -11.63
CA PHE A 192 13.00 3.12 -10.84
C PHE A 192 13.27 1.84 -11.62
N PHE A 193 12.26 1.32 -12.31
CA PHE A 193 12.40 0.07 -13.08
C PHE A 193 13.04 0.28 -14.45
N SER A 194 13.42 1.51 -14.83
CA SER A 194 14.07 1.81 -16.11
C SER A 194 13.34 1.20 -17.33
N ASN A 195 12.00 1.26 -17.32
CA ASN A 195 11.12 0.63 -18.34
C ASN A 195 11.23 -0.90 -18.45
N THR A 196 11.68 -1.60 -17.41
CA THR A 196 11.65 -3.07 -17.36
C THR A 196 10.22 -3.57 -17.54
N ASN A 197 10.07 -4.66 -18.30
CA ASN A 197 8.76 -5.25 -18.56
C ASN A 197 8.21 -5.91 -17.27
N PRO A 198 7.04 -5.51 -16.76
CA PRO A 198 6.42 -6.10 -15.57
C PRO A 198 6.24 -7.62 -15.67
N CYS A 199 5.98 -8.17 -16.86
CA CYS A 199 5.85 -9.62 -17.04
C CYS A 199 7.16 -10.37 -16.72
N ASN A 200 8.31 -9.75 -17.03
CA ASN A 200 9.62 -10.33 -16.72
C ASN A 200 9.87 -10.32 -15.22
N LEU A 201 9.45 -9.26 -14.52
CA LEU A 201 9.62 -9.11 -13.07
C LEU A 201 8.72 -10.08 -12.30
N ILE A 202 7.45 -10.17 -12.67
CA ILE A 202 6.45 -10.97 -11.92
C ILE A 202 6.56 -12.46 -12.24
N PHE A 203 6.74 -12.82 -13.53
CA PHE A 203 6.62 -14.20 -13.99
C PHE A 203 7.88 -14.76 -14.66
N GLY A 204 8.95 -13.97 -14.78
CA GLY A 204 10.12 -14.36 -15.58
C GLY A 204 9.77 -14.60 -17.06
N SER A 205 8.73 -13.95 -17.57
CA SER A 205 8.17 -14.19 -18.90
C SER A 205 8.00 -12.91 -19.71
N ARG A 206 8.15 -12.99 -21.02
CA ARG A 206 7.92 -11.83 -21.90
C ARG A 206 6.42 -11.49 -21.98
N SER A 207 6.12 -10.23 -22.27
CA SER A 207 4.78 -9.85 -22.74
C SER A 207 4.46 -10.50 -24.09
N CYS A 208 3.20 -10.81 -24.32
CA CYS A 208 2.73 -11.39 -25.57
C CYS A 208 2.83 -10.40 -26.74
N GLU A 209 3.51 -10.79 -27.82
CA GLU A 209 3.64 -10.00 -29.06
C GLU A 209 2.35 -10.07 -29.90
N ASN A 210 1.79 -11.28 -30.04
CA ASN A 210 0.51 -11.51 -30.71
C ASN A 210 -0.59 -11.57 -29.64
N ARG A 211 -1.20 -10.42 -29.38
CA ARG A 211 -2.31 -10.33 -28.42
C ARG A 211 -3.57 -10.89 -29.08
N TRP A 212 -4.14 -11.93 -28.49
CA TRP A 212 -5.42 -12.48 -28.94
C TRP A 212 -6.60 -11.54 -28.59
N LYS A 213 -6.37 -10.61 -27.65
CA LYS A 213 -7.32 -9.60 -27.20
C LYS A 213 -6.67 -8.22 -27.17
N GLN A 214 -7.43 -7.17 -27.48
CA GLN A 214 -6.97 -5.81 -27.20
C GLN A 214 -6.86 -5.63 -25.68
N VAL A 215 -5.64 -5.35 -25.22
CA VAL A 215 -5.35 -5.07 -23.82
C VAL A 215 -5.34 -3.55 -23.65
N PRO A 216 -5.98 -2.98 -22.61
CA PRO A 216 -5.96 -1.55 -22.34
C PRO A 216 -4.54 -0.97 -22.34
N SER A 217 -4.40 0.31 -22.71
CA SER A 217 -3.10 0.96 -22.94
C SER A 217 -2.13 0.86 -21.76
N CYS A 218 -2.64 0.80 -20.53
CA CYS A 218 -1.86 0.70 -19.29
C CYS A 218 -1.74 -0.72 -18.72
N LYS A 219 -2.05 -1.74 -19.51
CA LYS A 219 -1.94 -3.15 -19.15
C LYS A 219 -1.09 -3.92 -20.16
N LEU A 220 -0.56 -5.06 -19.73
CA LEU A 220 0.22 -5.99 -20.54
C LEU A 220 -0.28 -7.41 -20.31
N GLU A 221 -0.35 -8.19 -21.38
CA GLU A 221 -0.59 -9.64 -21.31
C GLU A 221 0.77 -10.35 -21.24
N CYS A 222 0.95 -11.21 -20.25
CA CYS A 222 2.16 -11.99 -19.99
C CYS A 222 2.00 -13.41 -20.52
N CYS A 223 2.96 -13.87 -21.32
CA CYS A 223 2.94 -15.17 -21.97
C CYS A 223 3.71 -16.19 -21.11
N ILE A 224 3.02 -16.83 -20.15
CA ILE A 224 3.64 -17.76 -19.21
C ILE A 224 3.83 -19.13 -19.90
N LYS A 225 4.99 -19.77 -19.70
CA LYS A 225 5.42 -21.01 -20.39
C LYS A 225 4.52 -22.24 -20.17
N GLN A 226 3.40 -22.12 -19.46
CA GLN A 226 2.42 -23.19 -19.22
C GLN A 226 1.08 -22.95 -19.94
N GLY A 227 1.02 -22.02 -20.91
CA GLY A 227 -0.17 -21.78 -21.73
C GLY A 227 -1.25 -20.94 -21.05
N ARG A 228 -0.95 -20.33 -19.90
CA ARG A 228 -1.81 -19.37 -19.22
C ARG A 228 -1.32 -17.95 -19.53
N ASN A 229 -2.24 -17.09 -19.94
CA ASN A 229 -1.97 -15.66 -20.08
C ASN A 229 -2.48 -14.92 -18.85
N GLU A 230 -1.64 -14.08 -18.28
CA GLU A 230 -2.00 -13.21 -17.16
C GLU A 230 -1.91 -11.75 -17.58
N THR A 231 -2.82 -10.91 -17.08
CA THR A 231 -2.77 -9.47 -17.36
C THR A 231 -2.21 -8.74 -16.15
N VAL A 232 -1.19 -7.92 -16.38
CA VAL A 232 -0.54 -7.10 -15.36
C VAL A 232 -0.60 -5.63 -15.73
N ASN A 233 -0.52 -4.75 -14.73
CA ASN A 233 -0.42 -3.33 -14.95
C ASN A 233 0.98 -2.96 -15.45
N LYS A 234 1.06 -1.97 -16.33
CA LYS A 234 2.32 -1.26 -16.58
C LYS A 234 2.70 -0.46 -15.34
N HIS A 235 3.98 -0.21 -15.13
CA HIS A 235 4.44 0.62 -14.01
C HIS A 235 3.82 2.01 -14.08
N ASP A 236 3.42 2.53 -12.92
CA ASP A 236 2.92 3.89 -12.80
C ASP A 236 3.95 4.88 -13.35
N GLY A 237 3.46 5.87 -14.11
CA GLY A 237 4.26 6.82 -14.86
C GLY A 237 4.55 6.44 -16.32
N THR A 238 4.30 5.19 -16.73
CA THR A 238 4.46 4.80 -18.14
C THR A 238 3.57 5.65 -19.04
N SER A 239 4.10 6.21 -20.12
CA SER A 239 3.29 6.99 -21.06
C SER A 239 2.17 6.15 -21.69
N CYS A 240 0.99 6.76 -21.83
CA CYS A 240 -0.18 6.18 -22.49
C CYS A 240 -0.82 7.20 -23.44
N GLU A 241 -2.03 6.92 -23.90
CA GLU A 241 -2.73 7.73 -24.91
C GLU A 241 -2.87 9.21 -24.50
N ALA A 242 -2.88 10.11 -25.50
CA ALA A 242 -3.11 11.55 -25.35
C ALA A 242 -2.19 12.25 -24.31
N ASP A 243 -0.88 11.98 -24.38
CA ASP A 243 0.16 12.51 -23.47
C ASP A 243 -0.03 12.15 -21.98
N GLY A 244 -0.92 11.21 -21.69
CA GLY A 244 -1.20 10.70 -20.36
C GLY A 244 -0.09 9.83 -19.77
N ILE A 245 -0.30 9.42 -18.52
CA ILE A 245 0.53 8.41 -17.84
C ILE A 245 -0.35 7.32 -17.24
N CYS A 246 0.21 6.13 -17.12
CA CYS A 246 -0.42 5.04 -16.39
C CYS A 246 -0.41 5.32 -14.90
N SER A 247 -1.54 5.10 -14.26
CA SER A 247 -1.65 4.94 -12.82
C SER A 247 -2.63 3.83 -12.51
N ASN A 248 -2.17 2.83 -11.78
CA ASN A 248 -2.95 1.68 -11.37
C ASN A 248 -3.62 0.91 -12.53
N GLY A 249 -2.94 0.80 -13.66
CA GLY A 249 -3.46 0.13 -14.84
C GLY A 249 -4.45 0.93 -15.67
N GLU A 250 -4.72 2.19 -15.31
CA GLU A 250 -5.56 3.13 -16.07
C GLU A 250 -4.74 4.29 -16.64
N CYS A 251 -5.14 4.83 -17.79
CA CYS A 251 -4.50 5.98 -18.39
C CYS A 251 -5.12 7.28 -17.86
N ILE A 252 -4.32 8.12 -17.21
CA ILE A 252 -4.76 9.39 -16.63
C ILE A 252 -4.04 10.59 -17.28
N PRO A 253 -4.65 11.79 -17.26
CA PRO A 253 -3.96 13.01 -17.69
C PRO A 253 -2.67 13.22 -16.89
N ARG A 254 -1.60 13.63 -17.56
CA ARG A 254 -0.30 13.85 -16.94
C ARG A 254 -0.38 14.94 -15.87
N PRO A 255 -0.08 14.63 -14.59
CA PRO A 255 -0.11 15.62 -13.52
C PRO A 255 0.88 16.77 -13.79
N PRO A 256 0.57 18.03 -13.42
CA PRO A 256 1.43 19.18 -13.67
C PRO A 256 2.87 19.03 -13.17
N LYS A 257 3.06 18.39 -12.01
CA LYS A 257 4.40 18.12 -11.44
C LYS A 257 5.28 17.21 -12.30
N TYR A 258 4.69 16.48 -13.25
CA TYR A 258 5.38 15.57 -14.16
C TYR A 258 5.34 16.05 -15.62
N GLN A 259 4.85 17.27 -15.87
CA GLN A 259 5.00 17.91 -17.16
C GLN A 259 6.45 18.37 -17.27
N LYS A 260 7.21 17.75 -18.18
CA LYS A 260 8.54 18.28 -18.53
C LYS A 260 8.32 19.69 -19.10
N PHE A 261 8.99 20.69 -18.54
CA PHE A 261 9.06 22.00 -19.18
C PHE A 261 9.68 21.78 -20.56
N VAL A 262 8.84 21.86 -21.60
CA VAL A 262 9.35 21.96 -22.96
C VAL A 262 10.01 23.33 -23.01
N SER A 263 11.34 23.34 -22.91
CA SER A 263 12.14 24.51 -23.28
C SER A 263 11.76 24.83 -24.72
N LYS A 264 10.96 25.88 -24.91
CA LYS A 264 10.71 26.46 -26.23
C LYS A 264 12.08 26.88 -26.77
N VAL A 265 12.54 26.15 -27.78
CA VAL A 265 13.62 26.60 -28.68
C VAL A 265 13.03 27.66 -29.60
#